data_AF-A0A974BH57-F1
#
_entry.id   AF-A0A974BH57-F1
#
_cell.length_a   1.000
_cell.length_b   1.000
_cell.length_c   1.000
_cell.angle_alpha   90.00
_cell.angle_beta   90.00
_cell.angle_gamma   90.00
#
_symmetry.space_group_name_H-M   'P 1'
#
loop_
_entity.id
_entity.type
_entity.pdbx_description
1 polymer ?
#
loop_
_entity_poly.entity_id
_entity_poly.type
_entity_poly.pdbx_seq_one_letter_code
_entity_poly.pdbx_strand_id
1 'polypeptide(L)'
;MNTIPAKDRISKYIFLLLLSVLIFLRFPFIISVSYHKIRILVSVAHDIYYNGTYLITAALIILKRDSLSDYNIDIFSLFVLIIAPVAQIMSAYLLSKAAITGTIHPSIFKIVISVLLLLTLLLARSKLQKKDIKEILLWLLIAVIAGMCVGVLLGLVSSIQGGGRNPNHPSIYYVLGSFFIQLSNAAVTEEPLFRGFLWGFLKKANWRNSWICIFQAALFMLAHIYYLGKYNYSFFIIVPVSALILGLVAWRSKSIGTSMITHALINSVANIVANFTW
;
A
#
# COMPACT_ATOMS: atom_id res chain seq x y z
N MET A 1 -8.12 40.46 2.34
CA MET A 1 -8.04 39.08 1.81
C MET A 1 -6.64 38.86 1.27
N ASN A 2 -5.83 37.97 1.85
CA ASN A 2 -4.48 37.69 1.35
C ASN A 2 -4.57 36.83 0.09
N THR A 3 -4.17 37.37 -1.05
CA THR A 3 -4.16 36.64 -2.33
C THR A 3 -3.04 35.60 -2.31
N ILE A 4 -3.40 34.32 -2.45
CA ILE A 4 -2.43 33.23 -2.58
C ILE A 4 -1.60 33.45 -3.86
N PRO A 5 -0.25 33.35 -3.81
CA PRO A 5 0.60 33.46 -4.99
C PRO A 5 0.14 32.54 -6.12
N ALA A 6 0.25 32.98 -7.38
CA ALA A 6 -0.20 32.20 -8.53
C ALA A 6 0.47 30.80 -8.62
N LYS A 7 1.75 30.71 -8.25
CA LYS A 7 2.51 29.45 -8.20
C LYS A 7 1.90 28.41 -7.25
N ASP A 8 1.42 28.86 -6.09
CA ASP A 8 0.83 27.97 -5.09
C ASP A 8 -0.54 27.44 -5.55
N ARG A 9 -1.29 28.26 -6.28
CA ARG A 9 -2.55 27.83 -6.92
C ARG A 9 -2.31 26.71 -7.93
N ILE A 10 -1.33 26.88 -8.83
CA ILE A 10 -0.99 25.85 -9.84
C ILE A 10 -0.55 24.55 -9.16
N SER A 11 0.35 24.62 -8.16
CA SER A 11 0.79 23.43 -7.40
C SER A 11 -0.38 22.70 -6.73
N LYS A 12 -1.36 23.45 -6.21
CA LYS A 12 -2.56 22.89 -5.60
C LYS A 12 -3.42 22.15 -6.63
N TYR A 13 -3.65 22.73 -7.82
CA TYR A 13 -4.43 22.06 -8.87
C TYR A 13 -3.74 20.81 -9.39
N ILE A 14 -2.42 20.85 -9.62
CA ILE A 14 -1.66 19.67 -10.03
C ILE A 14 -1.75 18.56 -8.97
N PHE A 15 -1.60 18.93 -7.69
CA PHE A 15 -1.75 17.97 -6.59
C PHE A 15 -3.13 17.30 -6.59
N LEU A 16 -4.20 18.09 -6.71
CA LEU A 16 -5.57 17.57 -6.72
C LEU A 16 -5.83 16.69 -7.94
N LEU A 17 -5.31 17.06 -9.11
CA LEU A 17 -5.41 16.25 -10.32
C LEU A 17 -4.74 14.89 -10.12
N LEU A 18 -3.49 14.85 -9.66
CA LEU A 18 -2.75 13.61 -9.43
C LEU A 18 -3.43 12.74 -8.37
N LEU A 19 -3.90 13.33 -7.26
CA LEU A 19 -4.66 12.60 -6.23
C LEU A 19 -5.97 12.04 -6.79
N SER A 20 -6.67 12.80 -7.66
CA SER A 20 -7.90 12.34 -8.31
C SER A 20 -7.62 11.17 -9.27
N VAL A 21 -6.50 11.19 -9.99
CA VAL A 21 -6.07 10.07 -10.84
C VAL A 21 -5.79 8.82 -10.01
N LEU A 22 -5.15 8.93 -8.84
CA LEU A 22 -4.97 7.78 -7.94
C LEU A 22 -6.31 7.19 -7.48
N ILE A 23 -7.26 8.05 -7.09
CA ILE A 23 -8.61 7.63 -6.71
C ILE A 23 -9.32 6.97 -7.90
N PHE A 24 -9.20 7.54 -9.11
CA PHE A 24 -9.78 6.97 -10.32
C PHE A 24 -9.24 5.56 -10.62
N LEU A 25 -7.92 5.40 -10.58
CA LEU A 25 -7.25 4.12 -10.80
C LEU A 25 -7.70 3.07 -9.78
N ARG A 26 -7.90 3.47 -8.51
CA ARG A 26 -8.31 2.54 -7.46
C ARG A 26 -9.80 2.18 -7.49
N PHE A 27 -10.67 3.17 -7.63
CA PHE A 27 -12.11 2.98 -7.50
C PHE A 27 -12.75 2.71 -8.86
N PRO A 28 -13.08 3.71 -9.72
CA PRO A 28 -13.69 3.47 -11.02
C PRO A 28 -13.02 2.38 -11.85
N PHE A 29 -11.70 2.41 -11.99
CA PHE A 29 -10.99 1.53 -12.91
C PHE A 29 -10.98 0.07 -12.43
N ILE A 30 -10.40 -0.22 -11.26
CA ILE A 30 -10.33 -1.60 -10.74
C ILE A 30 -11.74 -2.18 -10.51
N ILE A 31 -12.68 -1.41 -9.93
CA ILE A 31 -14.04 -1.90 -9.72
C ILE A 31 -14.71 -2.26 -11.05
N SER A 32 -14.60 -1.41 -12.07
CA SER A 32 -15.19 -1.69 -13.38
C SER A 32 -14.60 -2.94 -14.04
N VAL A 33 -13.29 -3.17 -13.87
CA VAL A 33 -12.63 -4.39 -14.38
C VAL A 33 -13.10 -5.62 -13.61
N SER A 34 -13.17 -5.56 -12.28
CA SER A 34 -13.62 -6.71 -11.46
C SER A 34 -15.06 -7.12 -11.78
N TYR A 35 -15.93 -6.18 -12.15
CA TYR A 35 -17.29 -6.44 -12.61
C TYR A 35 -17.41 -6.66 -14.14
N HIS A 36 -16.29 -6.82 -14.84
CA HIS A 36 -16.23 -7.11 -16.28
C HIS A 36 -16.96 -6.04 -17.15
N LYS A 37 -17.04 -4.80 -16.67
CA LYS A 37 -17.62 -3.66 -17.41
C LYS A 37 -16.67 -3.10 -18.46
N ILE A 38 -15.36 -3.28 -18.25
CA ILE A 38 -14.31 -2.95 -19.22
C ILE A 38 -13.76 -4.28 -19.78
N ARG A 39 -13.73 -4.43 -21.10
CA ARG A 39 -13.22 -5.61 -21.79
C ARG A 39 -11.68 -5.61 -21.90
N ILE A 40 -11.01 -5.61 -20.76
CA ILE A 40 -9.56 -5.80 -20.68
C ILE A 40 -9.25 -7.00 -19.80
N LEU A 41 -8.16 -7.70 -20.10
CA LEU A 41 -7.70 -8.82 -19.28
C LEU A 41 -7.37 -8.31 -17.86
N VAL A 42 -7.82 -9.04 -16.84
CA VAL A 42 -7.65 -8.66 -15.43
C VAL A 42 -6.18 -8.42 -15.08
N SER A 43 -5.26 -9.27 -15.56
CA SER A 43 -3.81 -9.08 -15.35
C SER A 43 -3.30 -7.76 -15.94
N VAL A 44 -3.70 -7.42 -17.17
CA VAL A 44 -3.34 -6.15 -17.83
C VAL A 44 -3.88 -4.95 -17.05
N ALA A 45 -5.10 -5.05 -16.52
CA ALA A 45 -5.65 -4.01 -15.67
C ALA A 45 -4.86 -3.83 -14.37
N HIS A 46 -4.46 -4.93 -13.71
CA HIS A 46 -3.61 -4.87 -12.53
C HIS A 46 -2.24 -4.24 -12.85
N ASP A 47 -1.65 -4.55 -14.00
CA ASP A 47 -0.39 -3.92 -14.43
C ASP A 47 -0.55 -2.40 -14.65
N ILE A 48 -1.62 -1.97 -15.32
CA ILE A 48 -1.95 -0.55 -15.49
C ILE A 48 -2.12 0.12 -14.11
N TYR A 49 -2.90 -0.49 -13.22
CA TYR A 49 -3.15 0.02 -11.88
C TYR A 49 -1.85 0.14 -11.08
N TYR A 50 -1.04 -0.93 -11.02
CA TYR A 50 0.16 -0.95 -10.22
C TYR A 50 1.23 -0.01 -10.75
N ASN A 51 1.47 0.01 -12.07
CA ASN A 51 2.47 0.89 -12.68
C ASN A 51 2.01 2.36 -12.66
N GLY A 52 0.75 2.61 -13.01
CA GLY A 52 0.16 3.96 -12.99
C GLY A 52 0.16 4.55 -11.59
N THR A 53 -0.31 3.81 -10.59
CA THR A 53 -0.32 4.25 -9.19
C THR A 53 1.09 4.56 -8.68
N TYR A 54 2.06 3.73 -9.04
CA TYR A 54 3.45 3.92 -8.63
C TYR A 54 4.06 5.18 -9.26
N LEU A 55 3.86 5.41 -10.56
CA LEU A 55 4.28 6.62 -11.26
C LEU A 55 3.67 7.88 -10.65
N ILE A 56 2.36 7.89 -10.46
CA ILE A 56 1.64 9.06 -9.92
C ILE A 56 2.04 9.33 -8.47
N THR A 57 2.29 8.28 -7.67
CA THR A 57 2.85 8.40 -6.32
C THR A 57 4.23 9.05 -6.36
N ALA A 58 5.13 8.61 -7.24
CA ALA A 58 6.45 9.23 -7.40
C ALA A 58 6.35 10.71 -7.81
N ALA A 59 5.44 11.04 -8.73
CA ALA A 59 5.18 12.43 -9.14
C ALA A 59 4.66 13.30 -7.98
N LEU A 60 3.74 12.78 -7.16
CA LEU A 60 3.25 13.47 -5.96
C LEU A 60 4.35 13.67 -4.92
N ILE A 61 5.26 12.69 -4.75
CA ILE A 61 6.42 12.81 -3.86
C ILE A 61 7.32 13.95 -4.33
N ILE A 62 7.63 14.03 -5.62
CA ILE A 62 8.46 15.11 -6.19
C ILE A 62 7.78 16.48 -6.03
N LEU A 63 6.46 16.54 -6.28
CA LEU A 63 5.65 17.75 -6.16
C LEU A 63 5.60 18.28 -4.71
N LYS A 64 5.55 17.37 -3.73
CA LYS A 64 5.41 17.71 -2.30
C LYS A 64 6.67 17.45 -1.47
N ARG A 65 7.83 17.29 -2.11
CA ARG A 65 9.11 16.88 -1.49
C ARG A 65 9.52 17.68 -0.24
N ASP A 66 9.19 18.97 -0.19
CA ASP A 66 9.54 19.87 0.92
C ASP A 66 8.49 19.87 2.06
N SER A 67 7.43 19.07 1.91
CA SER A 67 6.30 18.98 2.83
C SER A 67 5.84 17.53 3.06
N LEU A 68 6.71 16.55 2.79
CA LEU A 68 6.35 15.12 2.86
C LEU A 68 5.91 14.67 4.26
N SER A 69 6.44 15.31 5.30
CA SER A 69 6.03 15.08 6.69
C SER A 69 4.55 15.38 6.95
N ASP A 70 3.94 16.31 6.20
CA ASP A 70 2.50 16.60 6.29
C ASP A 70 1.63 15.41 5.86
N TYR A 71 2.21 14.50 5.09
CA TYR A 71 1.57 13.32 4.52
C TYR A 71 2.09 12.03 5.17
N ASN A 72 2.69 12.08 6.36
CA ASN A 72 3.29 10.90 7.03
C ASN A 72 4.37 10.18 6.18
N ILE A 73 5.03 10.87 5.24
CA ILE A 73 6.09 10.31 4.41
C ILE A 73 7.44 10.76 4.95
N ASP A 74 8.14 9.85 5.62
CA ASP A 74 9.49 10.05 6.14
C ASP A 74 10.55 9.32 5.28
N ILE A 75 11.82 9.43 5.67
CA ILE A 75 12.91 8.76 4.94
C ILE A 75 12.75 7.23 4.88
N PHE A 76 12.20 6.62 5.93
CA PHE A 76 11.94 5.18 5.97
C PHE A 76 10.86 4.79 4.97
N SER A 77 9.78 5.58 4.88
CA SER A 77 8.73 5.41 3.88
C SER A 77 9.28 5.43 2.45
N LEU A 78 10.15 6.41 2.16
CA LEU A 78 10.78 6.53 0.85
C LEU A 78 11.73 5.37 0.55
N PHE A 79 12.50 4.92 1.54
CA PHE A 79 13.36 3.74 1.40
C PHE A 79 12.54 2.50 1.04
N VAL A 80 11.46 2.21 1.78
CA VAL A 80 10.58 1.07 1.52
C VAL A 80 9.94 1.18 0.13
N LEU A 81 9.49 2.37 -0.27
CA LEU A 81 8.93 2.59 -1.60
C LEU A 81 9.97 2.30 -2.69
N ILE A 82 11.15 2.90 -2.62
CA ILE A 82 12.21 2.78 -3.62
C ILE A 82 12.68 1.33 -3.77
N ILE A 83 12.82 0.58 -2.67
CA ILE A 83 13.31 -0.80 -2.68
C ILE A 83 12.24 -1.82 -3.08
N ALA A 84 10.96 -1.47 -3.02
CA ALA A 84 9.86 -2.41 -3.26
C ALA A 84 9.89 -3.10 -4.63
N PRO A 85 10.22 -2.43 -5.75
CA PRO A 85 10.37 -3.13 -7.04
C PRO A 85 11.50 -4.16 -7.05
N VAL A 86 12.58 -3.94 -6.28
CA VAL A 86 13.66 -4.92 -6.10
C VAL A 86 13.18 -6.09 -5.25
N ALA A 87 12.39 -5.82 -4.21
CA ALA A 87 11.74 -6.86 -3.40
C ALA A 87 10.83 -7.76 -4.27
N GLN A 88 10.20 -7.21 -5.31
CA GLN A 88 9.41 -8.02 -6.27
C GLN A 88 10.29 -9.03 -7.03
N ILE A 89 11.50 -8.67 -7.45
CA ILE A 89 12.46 -9.61 -8.06
C ILE A 89 12.82 -10.72 -7.07
N MET A 90 13.14 -10.35 -5.83
CA MET A 90 13.44 -11.31 -4.78
C MET A 90 12.25 -12.24 -4.50
N SER A 91 11.01 -11.73 -4.56
CA SER A 91 9.80 -12.55 -4.41
C SER A 91 9.68 -13.62 -5.50
N ALA A 92 9.98 -13.26 -6.76
CA ALA A 92 9.96 -14.20 -7.88
C ALA A 92 11.00 -15.32 -7.69
N TYR A 93 12.22 -14.97 -7.26
CA TYR A 93 13.25 -15.94 -6.93
C TYR A 93 12.82 -16.88 -5.80
N LEU A 94 12.34 -16.34 -4.67
CA LEU A 94 11.93 -17.15 -3.53
C LEU A 94 10.74 -18.07 -3.86
N LEU A 95 9.75 -17.59 -4.61
CA LEU A 95 8.58 -18.39 -4.97
C LEU A 95 8.91 -19.50 -5.97
N SER A 96 9.89 -19.29 -6.86
CA SER A 96 10.43 -20.38 -7.68
C SER A 96 11.09 -21.48 -6.85
N LYS A 97 11.79 -21.12 -5.76
CA LYS A 97 12.37 -22.10 -4.81
C LYS A 97 11.31 -22.82 -3.99
N ALA A 98 10.15 -22.21 -3.80
CA ALA A 98 8.99 -22.84 -3.18
C ALA A 98 8.18 -23.76 -4.13
N ALA A 99 8.68 -24.01 -5.35
CA ALA A 99 8.00 -24.77 -6.39
C ALA A 99 6.61 -24.22 -6.77
N ILE A 100 6.37 -22.92 -6.56
CA ILE A 100 5.15 -22.26 -6.98
C ILE A 100 5.33 -21.79 -8.42
N THR A 101 4.66 -22.50 -9.31
CA THR A 101 4.66 -22.24 -10.76
C THR A 101 3.70 -21.10 -11.06
N GLY A 102 4.16 -19.87 -10.82
CA GLY A 102 3.48 -18.65 -11.22
C GLY A 102 4.49 -17.68 -11.83
N THR A 103 4.18 -17.13 -13.00
CA THR A 103 5.03 -16.12 -13.63
C THR A 103 4.83 -14.78 -12.93
N ILE A 104 5.62 -14.54 -11.89
CA ILE A 104 5.76 -13.20 -11.33
C ILE A 104 6.68 -12.43 -12.27
N HIS A 105 6.15 -11.42 -12.94
CA HIS A 105 6.92 -10.54 -13.80
C HIS A 105 7.28 -9.27 -13.01
N PRO A 106 8.54 -9.10 -12.58
CA PRO A 106 8.97 -7.85 -11.98
C PRO A 106 8.78 -6.71 -12.98
N SER A 107 8.15 -5.62 -12.53
CA SER A 107 7.92 -4.47 -13.40
C SER A 107 9.21 -3.65 -13.55
N ILE A 108 9.90 -3.81 -14.67
CA ILE A 108 11.07 -2.98 -15.05
C ILE A 108 10.70 -1.50 -14.98
N PHE A 109 9.47 -1.16 -15.37
CA PHE A 109 8.94 0.19 -15.28
C PHE A 109 9.01 0.75 -13.85
N LYS A 110 8.53 0.02 -12.83
CA LYS A 110 8.61 0.47 -11.43
C LYS A 110 10.06 0.67 -10.97
N ILE A 111 10.99 -0.19 -11.40
CA ILE A 111 12.42 -0.07 -11.07
C ILE A 111 12.98 1.24 -11.64
N VAL A 112 12.70 1.53 -12.92
CA VAL A 112 13.14 2.78 -13.56
C VAL A 112 12.56 3.98 -12.82
N ILE A 113 11.27 3.98 -12.49
CA ILE A 113 10.65 5.06 -11.71
C ILE A 113 11.27 5.21 -10.32
N SER A 114 11.58 4.11 -9.61
CA SER A 114 12.30 4.16 -8.32
C SER A 114 13.66 4.83 -8.43
N VAL A 115 14.44 4.48 -9.45
CA VAL A 115 15.78 5.05 -9.68
C VAL A 115 15.66 6.54 -10.00
N LEU A 116 14.76 6.92 -10.90
CA LEU A 116 14.53 8.32 -11.24
C LEU A 116 14.05 9.13 -10.04
N LEU A 117 13.16 8.57 -9.21
CA LEU A 117 12.71 9.20 -7.98
C LEU A 117 13.88 9.44 -7.02
N LEU A 118 14.71 8.42 -6.78
CA LEU A 118 15.89 8.53 -5.92
C LEU A 118 16.85 9.62 -6.41
N LEU A 119 17.21 9.57 -7.70
CA LEU A 119 18.11 10.57 -8.31
C LEU A 119 17.53 11.98 -8.18
N THR A 120 16.23 12.15 -8.45
CA THR A 120 15.55 13.45 -8.33
C THR A 120 15.60 13.97 -6.90
N LEU A 121 15.34 13.13 -5.89
CA LEU A 121 15.38 13.54 -4.48
C LEU A 121 16.79 13.90 -4.01
N LEU A 122 17.80 13.15 -4.46
CA LEU A 122 19.22 13.42 -4.16
C LEU A 122 19.66 14.75 -4.78
N LEU A 123 19.35 14.99 -6.06
CA LEU A 123 19.71 16.21 -6.78
C LEU A 123 18.97 17.43 -6.23
N ALA A 124 17.69 17.29 -5.88
CA ALA A 124 16.88 18.38 -5.34
C ALA A 124 17.19 18.71 -3.87
N ARG A 125 18.00 17.89 -3.18
CA ARG A 125 18.32 18.02 -1.75
C ARG A 125 17.07 18.21 -0.88
N SER A 126 16.06 17.38 -1.12
CA SER A 126 14.76 17.48 -0.44
C SER A 126 14.91 17.47 1.09
N LYS A 127 14.16 18.33 1.78
CA LYS A 127 14.11 18.38 3.25
C LYS A 127 13.29 17.22 3.80
N LEU A 128 13.89 16.03 3.84
CA LEU A 128 13.24 14.84 4.38
C LEU A 128 13.25 14.88 5.91
N GLN A 129 12.12 14.52 6.52
CA GLN A 129 12.05 14.33 7.95
C GLN A 129 12.92 13.14 8.34
N LYS A 130 13.96 13.42 9.11
CA LYS A 130 14.78 12.42 9.78
C LYS A 130 14.11 12.06 11.10
N LYS A 131 13.98 10.77 11.38
CA LYS A 131 13.57 10.26 12.69
C LYS A 131 14.78 9.63 13.37
N ASP A 132 14.72 9.53 14.69
CA ASP A 132 15.70 8.75 15.43
C ASP A 132 15.62 7.29 14.96
N ILE A 133 16.77 6.66 14.73
CA ILE A 133 16.86 5.25 14.37
C ILE A 133 16.17 4.36 15.42
N LYS A 134 16.24 4.74 16.71
CA LYS A 134 15.57 4.03 17.80
C LYS A 134 14.05 4.07 17.65
N GLU A 135 13.51 5.23 17.27
CA GLU A 135 12.08 5.40 17.02
C GLU A 135 11.64 4.58 15.81
N ILE A 136 12.42 4.59 14.72
CA ILE A 136 12.16 3.76 13.54
C ILE A 136 12.15 2.27 13.91
N LEU A 137 13.15 1.79 14.64
CA LEU A 137 13.26 0.39 15.05
C LEU A 137 12.13 -0.03 15.99
N LEU A 138 11.75 0.83 16.95
CA LEU A 138 10.61 0.58 17.84
C LEU A 138 9.31 0.42 17.03
N TRP A 139 9.03 1.35 16.13
CA TRP A 139 7.82 1.27 15.29
C TRP A 139 7.86 0.11 14.32
N LEU A 140 9.04 -0.25 13.80
CA LEU A 140 9.21 -1.45 12.97
C LEU A 140 8.88 -2.73 13.77
N LEU A 141 9.36 -2.83 15.01
CA LEU A 141 9.03 -3.96 15.88
C LEU A 141 7.53 -4.03 16.14
N ILE A 142 6.90 -2.91 16.48
CA ILE A 142 5.44 -2.82 16.67
C ILE A 142 4.70 -3.22 15.37
N ALA A 143 5.16 -2.76 14.21
CA ALA A 143 4.59 -3.08 12.91
C ALA A 143 4.62 -4.58 12.60
N VAL A 144 5.73 -5.24 12.96
CA VAL A 144 5.94 -6.67 12.78
C VAL A 144 5.01 -7.45 13.69
N ILE A 145 4.99 -7.15 14.99
CA ILE A 145 4.11 -7.81 15.97
C ILE A 145 2.65 -7.63 15.58
N ALA A 146 2.21 -6.39 15.34
CA ALA A 146 0.84 -6.08 14.95
C ALA A 146 0.47 -6.78 13.63
N GLY A 147 1.35 -6.76 12.63
CA GLY A 147 1.12 -7.39 11.33
C GLY A 147 0.96 -8.90 11.44
N MET A 148 1.80 -9.57 12.23
CA MET A 148 1.70 -11.02 12.46
C MET A 148 0.45 -11.37 13.26
N CYS A 149 0.19 -10.72 14.40
CA CYS A 149 -0.97 -11.02 15.24
C CYS A 149 -2.29 -10.79 14.48
N VAL A 150 -2.43 -9.66 13.80
CA VAL A 150 -3.63 -9.35 13.01
C VAL A 150 -3.72 -10.26 11.80
N GLY A 151 -2.61 -10.53 11.11
CA GLY A 151 -2.56 -11.48 10.00
C GLY A 151 -3.05 -12.87 10.39
N VAL A 152 -2.61 -13.41 11.54
CA VAL A 152 -3.09 -14.71 12.04
C VAL A 152 -4.59 -14.68 12.30
N LEU A 153 -5.08 -13.70 13.07
CA LEU A 153 -6.51 -13.60 13.39
C LEU A 153 -7.37 -13.48 12.13
N LEU A 154 -6.97 -12.63 11.19
CA LEU A 154 -7.73 -12.43 9.95
C LEU A 154 -7.59 -13.62 8.98
N GLY A 155 -6.48 -14.34 9.01
CA GLY A 155 -6.30 -15.60 8.29
C GLY A 155 -7.23 -16.70 8.78
N LEU A 156 -7.43 -16.80 10.10
CA LEU A 156 -8.41 -17.73 10.71
C LEU A 156 -9.85 -17.36 10.30
N VAL A 157 -10.19 -16.08 10.24
CA VAL A 157 -11.49 -15.65 9.71
C VAL A 157 -11.60 -15.98 8.22
N SER A 158 -10.50 -15.81 7.47
CA SER A 158 -10.48 -16.09 6.03
C SER A 158 -10.58 -17.57 5.70
N SER A 159 -10.12 -18.49 6.56
CA SER A 159 -10.23 -19.94 6.31
C SER A 159 -11.69 -20.42 6.32
N ILE A 160 -12.58 -19.72 7.03
CA ILE A 160 -14.03 -20.00 7.08
C ILE A 160 -14.70 -19.72 5.73
N GLN A 161 -14.09 -18.89 4.86
CA GLN A 161 -14.63 -18.58 3.53
C GLN A 161 -14.49 -19.70 2.49
N GLY A 162 -13.93 -20.86 2.86
CA GLY A 162 -13.87 -22.03 1.98
C GLY A 162 -12.84 -21.90 0.86
N GLY A 163 -11.73 -21.18 1.10
CA GLY A 163 -10.60 -21.17 0.18
C GLY A 163 -10.04 -22.58 -0.03
N GLY A 164 -9.64 -22.90 -1.26
CA GLY A 164 -8.99 -24.17 -1.58
C GLY A 164 -7.73 -24.35 -0.74
N ARG A 165 -7.65 -25.47 -0.03
CA ARG A 165 -6.50 -25.79 0.84
C ARG A 165 -5.28 -26.09 -0.01
N ASN A 166 -4.11 -25.61 0.41
CA ASN A 166 -2.86 -26.09 -0.16
C ASN A 166 -2.43 -27.34 0.61
N PRO A 167 -2.28 -28.51 -0.04
CA PRO A 167 -1.89 -29.74 0.65
C PRO A 167 -0.44 -29.71 1.15
N ASN A 168 0.39 -28.76 0.69
CA ASN A 168 1.77 -28.63 1.11
C ASN A 168 1.90 -27.83 2.40
N HIS A 169 3.03 -27.93 3.11
CA HIS A 169 3.36 -27.02 4.20
C HIS A 169 3.96 -25.70 3.67
N PRO A 170 3.75 -24.56 4.36
CA PRO A 170 4.32 -23.30 3.93
C PRO A 170 5.83 -23.32 4.15
N SER A 171 6.61 -23.33 3.07
CA SER A 171 8.07 -23.18 3.16
C SER A 171 8.45 -21.77 3.59
N ILE A 172 9.63 -21.60 4.21
CA ILE A 172 10.14 -20.26 4.54
C ILE A 172 10.29 -19.38 3.28
N TYR A 173 10.62 -20.00 2.14
CA TYR A 173 10.67 -19.32 0.84
C TYR A 173 9.31 -18.77 0.42
N TYR A 174 8.23 -19.53 0.65
CA TYR A 174 6.87 -19.05 0.40
C TYR A 174 6.50 -17.88 1.31
N VAL A 175 6.80 -17.98 2.62
CA VAL A 175 6.49 -16.91 3.58
C VAL A 175 7.17 -15.60 3.18
N LEU A 176 8.48 -15.64 2.93
CA LEU A 176 9.25 -14.47 2.53
C LEU A 176 8.83 -13.95 1.14
N GLY A 177 8.60 -14.85 0.19
CA GLY A 177 8.13 -14.50 -1.14
C GLY A 177 6.77 -13.81 -1.11
N SER A 178 5.83 -14.36 -0.34
CA SER A 178 4.48 -13.80 -0.09
C SER A 178 4.56 -12.42 0.57
N PHE A 179 5.44 -12.23 1.55
CA PHE A 179 5.67 -10.90 2.14
C PHE A 179 6.14 -9.88 1.10
N PHE A 180 7.17 -10.21 0.31
CA PHE A 180 7.73 -9.27 -0.66
C PHE A 180 6.79 -8.96 -1.84
N ILE A 181 5.97 -9.91 -2.29
CA ILE A 181 4.95 -9.63 -3.31
C ILE A 181 3.87 -8.70 -2.75
N GLN A 182 3.43 -8.89 -1.50
CA GLN A 182 2.45 -8.01 -0.86
C GLN A 182 3.01 -6.61 -0.61
N LEU A 183 4.28 -6.52 -0.21
CA LEU A 183 4.98 -5.25 -0.04
C LEU A 183 5.09 -4.49 -1.36
N SER A 184 5.50 -5.16 -2.44
CA SER A 184 5.77 -4.55 -3.75
C SER A 184 4.55 -4.25 -4.63
N ASN A 185 3.39 -4.78 -4.24
CA ASN A 185 2.13 -4.56 -4.93
C ASN A 185 1.15 -3.79 -4.02
N ALA A 186 0.43 -4.48 -3.14
CA ALA A 186 -0.66 -3.89 -2.36
C ALA A 186 -0.17 -2.72 -1.50
N ALA A 187 0.86 -2.93 -0.67
CA ALA A 187 1.29 -1.95 0.31
C ALA A 187 1.78 -0.64 -0.34
N VAL A 188 2.69 -0.71 -1.31
CA VAL A 188 3.24 0.49 -1.98
C VAL A 188 2.27 1.19 -2.91
N THR A 189 1.18 0.55 -3.33
CA THR A 189 0.17 1.22 -4.17
C THR A 189 -0.95 1.85 -3.34
N GLU A 190 -1.31 1.23 -2.22
CA GLU A 190 -2.45 1.67 -1.43
C GLU A 190 -2.06 2.61 -0.29
N GLU A 191 -0.96 2.35 0.43
CA GLU A 191 -0.59 3.15 1.60
C GLU A 191 -0.23 4.62 1.26
N PRO A 192 0.52 4.93 0.18
CA PRO A 192 0.77 6.31 -0.21
C PRO A 192 -0.51 7.07 -0.59
N LEU A 193 -1.50 6.39 -1.19
CA LEU A 193 -2.80 6.99 -1.49
C LEU A 193 -3.56 7.29 -0.20
N PHE A 194 -3.85 6.27 0.61
CA PHE A 194 -4.72 6.43 1.78
C PHE A 194 -3.99 7.10 2.95
N ARG A 195 -2.95 6.46 3.51
CA ARG A 195 -2.31 6.92 4.76
C ARG A 195 -1.32 8.07 4.51
N GLY A 196 -0.96 8.25 3.24
CA GLY A 196 -0.11 9.33 2.75
C GLY A 196 -0.89 10.57 2.34
N PHE A 197 -1.08 10.72 1.03
CA PHE A 197 -1.56 11.94 0.39
C PHE A 197 -3.01 12.30 0.75
N LEU A 198 -3.93 11.32 0.76
CA LEU A 198 -5.32 11.57 1.15
C LEU A 198 -5.42 11.95 2.63
N TRP A 199 -4.65 11.29 3.51
CA TRP A 199 -4.60 11.64 4.93
C TRP A 199 -4.14 13.09 5.12
N GLY A 200 -3.01 13.46 4.53
CA GLY A 200 -2.47 14.83 4.63
C GLY A 200 -3.41 15.87 4.03
N PHE A 201 -4.11 15.55 2.93
CA PHE A 201 -5.14 16.42 2.34
C PHE A 201 -6.30 16.67 3.31
N LEU A 202 -6.88 15.62 3.88
CA LEU A 202 -8.00 15.73 4.84
C LEU A 202 -7.59 16.46 6.12
N LYS A 203 -6.37 16.20 6.60
CA LYS A 203 -5.81 16.90 7.77
C LYS A 203 -5.66 18.41 7.50
N LYS A 204 -5.21 18.80 6.29
CA LYS A 204 -5.16 20.21 5.87
C LYS A 204 -6.54 20.85 5.71
N ALA A 205 -7.58 20.06 5.53
CA ALA A 205 -8.98 20.49 5.59
C ALA A 205 -9.54 20.49 7.03
N ASN A 206 -8.68 20.43 8.06
CA ASN A 206 -9.02 20.46 9.49
C ASN A 206 -9.85 19.26 9.98
N TRP A 207 -9.79 18.12 9.31
CA TRP A 207 -10.41 16.89 9.83
C TRP A 207 -9.65 16.36 11.04
N ARG A 208 -10.38 15.86 12.05
CA ARG A 208 -9.77 15.20 13.22
C ARG A 208 -9.18 13.85 12.79
N ASN A 209 -8.03 13.47 13.36
CA ASN A 209 -7.35 12.22 12.99
C ASN A 209 -8.22 10.96 13.14
N SER A 210 -9.08 10.89 14.17
CA SER A 210 -10.01 9.76 14.37
C SER A 210 -11.02 9.66 13.22
N TRP A 211 -11.58 10.78 12.79
CA TRP A 211 -12.49 10.83 11.63
C TRP A 211 -11.80 10.46 10.33
N ILE A 212 -10.57 10.91 10.11
CA ILE A 212 -9.78 10.51 8.94
C ILE A 212 -9.60 8.99 8.93
N CYS A 213 -9.24 8.38 10.07
CA CYS A 213 -9.05 6.93 10.18
C CYS A 213 -10.33 6.15 9.83
N ILE A 214 -11.47 6.53 10.41
CA ILE A 214 -12.77 5.88 10.16
C ILE A 214 -13.20 6.06 8.70
N PHE A 215 -13.11 7.29 8.18
CA PHE A 215 -13.45 7.59 6.79
C PHE A 215 -12.60 6.79 5.81
N GLN A 216 -11.30 6.71 6.05
CA GLN A 216 -10.41 5.93 5.19
C GLN A 216 -10.66 4.43 5.32
N ALA A 217 -11.04 3.92 6.49
CA ALA A 217 -11.45 2.51 6.61
C ALA A 217 -12.70 2.21 5.77
N ALA A 218 -13.71 3.09 5.80
CA ALA A 218 -14.90 2.97 4.97
C ALA A 218 -14.57 3.06 3.46
N LEU A 219 -13.74 4.02 3.06
CA LEU A 219 -13.28 4.14 1.68
C LEU A 219 -12.46 2.91 1.24
N PHE A 220 -11.59 2.38 2.11
CA PHE A 220 -10.79 1.21 1.81
C PHE A 220 -11.65 -0.05 1.66
N MET A 221 -12.69 -0.20 2.48
CA MET A 221 -13.73 -1.22 2.32
C MET A 221 -14.43 -1.06 0.96
N LEU A 222 -14.89 0.15 0.61
CA LEU A 222 -15.52 0.44 -0.68
C LEU A 222 -14.59 0.15 -1.88
N ALA A 223 -13.28 0.37 -1.73
CA ALA A 223 -12.30 0.05 -2.75
C ALA A 223 -12.22 -1.46 -3.05
N HIS A 224 -12.75 -2.29 -2.15
CA HIS A 224 -12.84 -3.74 -2.27
C HIS A 224 -14.28 -4.22 -2.42
N ILE A 225 -15.20 -3.38 -2.93
CA ILE A 225 -16.61 -3.74 -3.13
C ILE A 225 -16.82 -4.98 -4.01
N TYR A 226 -15.83 -5.35 -4.85
CA TYR A 226 -15.84 -6.58 -5.63
C TYR A 226 -15.69 -7.87 -4.78
N TYR A 227 -15.42 -7.76 -3.48
CA TYR A 227 -15.52 -8.86 -2.53
C TYR A 227 -16.96 -9.10 -2.05
N LEU A 228 -17.84 -8.12 -2.16
CA LEU A 228 -19.23 -8.26 -1.73
C LEU A 228 -19.92 -9.37 -2.55
N GLY A 229 -20.56 -10.30 -1.85
CA GLY A 229 -21.24 -11.46 -2.45
C GLY A 229 -20.33 -12.66 -2.74
N LYS A 230 -19.00 -12.46 -2.87
CA LYS A 230 -18.04 -13.53 -3.14
C LYS A 230 -17.18 -13.91 -1.92
N TYR A 231 -16.69 -12.90 -1.21
CA TYR A 231 -15.83 -13.03 -0.03
C TYR A 231 -16.37 -12.12 1.08
N ASN A 232 -17.55 -12.47 1.61
CA ASN A 232 -18.29 -11.61 2.54
C ASN A 232 -17.53 -11.33 3.84
N TYR A 233 -16.88 -12.33 4.44
CA TYR A 233 -16.07 -12.09 5.65
C TYR A 233 -14.86 -11.22 5.33
N SER A 234 -14.26 -11.37 4.14
CA SER A 234 -13.21 -10.44 3.69
C SER A 234 -13.73 -9.02 3.63
N PHE A 235 -14.88 -8.81 2.98
CA PHE A 235 -15.47 -7.48 2.80
C PHE A 235 -15.91 -6.82 4.12
N PHE A 236 -16.66 -7.53 4.96
CA PHE A 236 -17.28 -6.96 6.16
C PHE A 236 -16.38 -6.95 7.40
N ILE A 237 -15.38 -7.83 7.46
CA ILE A 237 -14.52 -7.98 8.65
C ILE A 237 -13.07 -7.67 8.31
N ILE A 238 -12.46 -8.45 7.41
CA ILE A 238 -11.01 -8.39 7.18
C ILE A 238 -10.59 -7.01 6.68
N VAL A 239 -11.18 -6.54 5.58
CA VAL A 239 -10.81 -5.26 4.96
C VAL A 239 -10.98 -4.07 5.92
N PRO A 240 -12.15 -3.84 6.58
CA PRO A 240 -12.30 -2.70 7.48
C PRO A 240 -11.42 -2.80 8.74
N VAL A 241 -11.27 -3.99 9.33
CA VAL A 241 -10.39 -4.18 10.50
C VAL A 241 -8.94 -3.91 10.13
N SER A 242 -8.44 -4.50 9.03
CA SER A 242 -7.09 -4.19 8.51
C SER A 242 -6.94 -2.70 8.28
N ALA A 243 -7.90 -2.04 7.63
CA ALA A 243 -7.82 -0.62 7.32
C ALA A 243 -7.73 0.27 8.58
N LEU A 244 -8.46 -0.06 9.64
CA LEU A 244 -8.39 0.65 10.92
C LEU A 244 -7.01 0.46 11.58
N ILE A 245 -6.49 -0.76 11.60
CA ILE A 245 -5.16 -1.04 12.17
C ILE A 245 -4.07 -0.30 11.39
N LEU A 246 -4.09 -0.34 10.06
CA LEU A 246 -3.14 0.38 9.21
C LEU A 246 -3.24 1.90 9.41
N GLY A 247 -4.45 2.43 9.51
CA GLY A 247 -4.69 3.83 9.84
C GLY A 247 -4.12 4.22 11.21
N LEU A 248 -4.31 3.37 12.24
CA LEU A 248 -3.78 3.58 13.57
C LEU A 248 -2.25 3.53 13.61
N VAL A 249 -1.64 2.53 12.96
CA VAL A 249 -0.18 2.40 12.86
C VAL A 249 0.42 3.62 12.19
N ALA A 250 -0.08 4.02 11.01
CA ALA A 250 0.40 5.21 10.31
C ALA A 250 0.19 6.50 11.13
N TRP A 251 -0.95 6.63 11.81
CA TRP A 251 -1.26 7.80 12.63
C TRP A 251 -0.34 7.93 13.83
N ARG A 252 0.00 6.81 14.50
CA ARG A 252 0.86 6.81 15.69
C ARG A 252 2.34 6.93 15.33
N SER A 253 2.81 6.20 14.32
CA SER A 253 4.21 6.23 13.87
C SER A 253 4.56 7.47 13.05
N LYS A 254 3.56 8.18 12.50
CA LYS A 254 3.75 9.25 11.49
C LYS A 254 4.57 8.76 10.30
N SER A 255 4.44 7.50 9.91
CA SER A 255 5.19 6.86 8.83
C SER A 255 4.30 5.91 8.05
N ILE A 256 4.14 6.15 6.76
CA ILE A 256 3.52 5.15 5.87
C ILE A 256 4.44 3.95 5.66
N GLY A 257 5.77 4.09 5.84
CA GLY A 257 6.73 2.98 5.80
C GLY A 257 6.39 1.89 6.80
N THR A 258 6.16 2.28 8.05
CA THR A 258 5.68 1.37 9.11
C THR A 258 4.36 0.70 8.72
N SER A 259 3.40 1.47 8.17
CA SER A 259 2.11 0.94 7.70
C SER A 259 2.27 -0.04 6.54
N MET A 260 3.17 0.21 5.59
CA MET A 260 3.44 -0.68 4.46
C MET A 260 3.98 -2.05 4.91
N ILE A 261 4.88 -2.07 5.89
CA ILE A 261 5.37 -3.33 6.48
C ILE A 261 4.23 -4.08 7.16
N THR A 262 3.43 -3.40 7.99
CA THR A 262 2.26 -4.01 8.64
C THR A 262 1.27 -4.55 7.61
N HIS A 263 0.96 -3.80 6.57
CA HIS A 263 0.05 -4.20 5.49
C HIS A 263 0.55 -5.46 4.80
N ALA A 264 1.82 -5.46 4.36
CA ALA A 264 2.42 -6.62 3.72
C ALA A 264 2.39 -7.87 4.61
N LEU A 265 2.66 -7.73 5.92
CA LEU A 265 2.57 -8.82 6.89
C LEU A 265 1.12 -9.30 7.10
N ILE A 266 0.16 -8.39 7.29
CA ILE A 266 -1.26 -8.77 7.43
C ILE A 266 -1.68 -9.62 6.24
N ASN A 267 -1.44 -9.16 5.01
CA ASN A 267 -1.88 -9.87 3.82
C ASN A 267 -1.15 -11.21 3.66
N SER A 268 0.18 -11.22 3.82
CA SER A 268 0.98 -12.43 3.61
C SER A 268 0.69 -13.50 4.68
N VAL A 269 0.66 -13.12 5.96
CA VAL A 269 0.36 -14.02 7.08
C VAL A 269 -1.08 -14.49 7.02
N ALA A 270 -2.06 -13.61 6.75
CA ALA A 270 -3.45 -14.03 6.61
C ALA A 270 -3.62 -15.02 5.46
N ASN A 271 -2.96 -14.79 4.33
CA ASN A 271 -2.98 -15.72 3.20
C ASN A 271 -2.31 -17.07 3.55
N ILE A 272 -1.21 -17.07 4.30
CA ILE A 272 -0.57 -18.31 4.75
C ILE A 272 -1.52 -19.07 5.69
N VAL A 273 -2.04 -18.41 6.73
CA VAL A 273 -2.95 -19.06 7.69
C VAL A 273 -4.18 -19.59 6.97
N ALA A 274 -4.85 -18.78 6.16
CA ALA A 274 -6.08 -19.19 5.46
C ALA A 274 -5.93 -20.44 4.59
N ASN A 275 -4.75 -20.68 4.02
CA ASN A 275 -4.52 -21.77 3.07
C ASN A 275 -3.77 -22.98 3.65
N PHE A 276 -3.07 -22.81 4.78
CA PHE A 276 -2.15 -23.81 5.33
C PHE A 276 -2.47 -24.25 6.76
N THR A 277 -3.28 -23.52 7.53
CA THR A 277 -3.65 -23.98 8.88
C THR A 277 -4.89 -24.84 8.84
N TRP A 278 -4.70 -26.10 9.25
CA TRP A 278 -5.68 -26.97 9.91
C TRP A 278 -4.95 -27.72 11.01
#